data_AF-A0A533YRU2-F1
#
_entry.id   AF-A0A533YRU2-F1
#
_cell.length_a   1.000
_cell.length_b   1.000
_cell.length_c   1.000
_cell.angle_alpha   90.00
_cell.angle_beta   90.00
_cell.angle_gamma   90.00
#
_symmetry.space_group_name_H-M   'P 1'
#
loop_
_entity.id
_entity.type
_entity.pdbx_description
1 polymer ?
#
loop_
_entity_poly.entity_id
_entity_poly.type
_entity_poly.pdbx_seq_one_letter_code
_entity_poly.pdbx_strand_id
1 'polypeptide(L)'
;MATGIVPDPPNLVASCPVWTRRRFFQAMLAAGLGAFIPAIGGCSSTPSVGAIREALQALRRQRIAPPPFEGHREFRGVVHAHTELSHDSTGTVEEILKAAGSAKLEFLVTTDHYTPRIFTEGLDGRRGSLLVVRGVEIPLGCTRQGALTRRCASVLAIGLRGPLVPGPDGEWDLDELFKGLRSQGALAIIAHPRGLLNQSYFRYADGLEICDLADTVRDRRVDVPRFLLKFFMDYDEYQDEILLSLIVERSNWNLVEWDRFTKTRRFIGLAGNDAHQNLSVFGRQADPYAL
;
A
#
# COMPACT_ATOMS: atom_id res chain seq x y z
N MET A 1 -36.34 -44.39 38.89
CA MET A 1 -37.31 -43.96 37.86
C MET A 1 -36.71 -42.81 37.08
N ALA A 2 -36.90 -42.84 35.75
CA ALA A 2 -36.40 -41.93 34.70
C ALA A 2 -34.87 -41.92 34.53
N THR A 3 -34.19 -42.61 33.59
CA THR A 3 -34.33 -42.83 32.13
C THR A 3 -34.50 -41.55 31.30
N GLY A 4 -33.41 -41.14 30.65
CA GLY A 4 -33.35 -40.05 29.67
C GLY A 4 -32.21 -40.30 28.70
N ILE A 5 -32.58 -40.85 27.54
CA ILE A 5 -31.74 -41.21 26.39
C ILE A 5 -31.18 -39.95 25.73
N VAL A 6 -29.86 -39.90 25.50
CA VAL A 6 -29.22 -38.91 24.61
C VAL A 6 -29.08 -39.58 23.23
N PRO A 7 -29.60 -38.99 22.13
CA PRO A 7 -29.44 -39.58 20.80
C PRO A 7 -28.07 -39.24 20.21
N ASP A 8 -27.43 -40.24 19.59
CA ASP A 8 -26.23 -40.10 18.78
C ASP A 8 -26.46 -39.17 17.56
N PRO A 9 -25.47 -38.35 17.16
CA PRO A 9 -25.54 -37.59 15.93
C PRO A 9 -25.42 -38.51 14.70
N PRO A 10 -26.17 -38.24 13.61
CA PRO A 10 -26.14 -39.08 12.42
C PRO A 10 -24.81 -38.98 11.67
N ASN A 11 -24.22 -40.14 11.38
CA ASN A 11 -23.16 -40.33 10.40
C ASN A 11 -23.66 -39.90 9.00
N LEU A 12 -23.24 -38.74 8.54
CA LEU A 12 -23.36 -38.32 7.14
C LEU A 12 -21.97 -38.37 6.48
N VAL A 13 -21.54 -39.59 6.15
CA VAL A 13 -20.50 -39.80 5.15
C VAL A 13 -21.12 -39.52 3.79
N ALA A 14 -21.07 -38.26 3.37
CA ALA A 14 -21.34 -37.88 1.99
C ALA A 14 -20.05 -38.10 1.17
N SER A 15 -20.12 -39.08 0.28
CA SER A 15 -19.09 -39.41 -0.69
C SER A 15 -18.76 -38.20 -1.58
N CYS A 16 -17.48 -37.85 -1.65
CA CYS A 16 -16.95 -36.79 -2.50
C CYS A 16 -17.01 -37.26 -3.98
N PRO A 17 -17.72 -36.59 -4.90
CA PRO A 17 -17.65 -36.92 -6.31
C PRO A 17 -16.33 -36.40 -6.87
N VAL A 18 -15.47 -37.32 -7.32
CA VAL A 18 -14.24 -37.02 -8.05
C VAL A 18 -14.60 -36.33 -9.37
N TRP A 19 -14.33 -35.03 -9.46
CA TRP A 19 -14.52 -34.24 -10.68
C TRP A 19 -13.49 -34.66 -11.75
N THR A 20 -13.94 -35.39 -12.76
CA THR A 20 -13.10 -35.80 -13.90
C THR A 20 -13.11 -34.74 -15.00
N ARG A 21 -11.93 -34.45 -15.57
CA ARG A 21 -11.58 -33.40 -16.56
C ARG A 21 -12.39 -33.40 -17.88
N ARG A 22 -13.42 -34.23 -18.06
CA ARG A 22 -14.18 -34.37 -19.31
C ARG A 22 -15.47 -33.56 -19.41
N ARG A 23 -15.91 -32.89 -18.34
CA ARG A 23 -17.11 -32.02 -18.36
C ARG A 23 -16.83 -30.52 -18.49
N PHE A 24 -15.56 -30.11 -18.52
CA PHE A 24 -15.16 -28.71 -18.72
C PHE A 24 -15.32 -28.24 -20.18
N PHE A 25 -15.28 -29.16 -21.15
CA PHE A 25 -15.34 -28.82 -22.59
C PHE A 25 -16.77 -28.77 -23.17
N GLN A 26 -17.79 -29.27 -22.48
CA GLN A 26 -19.18 -29.19 -22.95
C GLN A 26 -19.95 -27.96 -22.42
N ALA A 27 -19.38 -27.21 -21.47
CA ALA A 27 -19.95 -25.93 -21.02
C ALA A 27 -19.53 -24.72 -21.89
N MET A 28 -18.51 -24.87 -22.74
CA MET A 28 -18.04 -23.79 -23.63
C MET A 28 -18.78 -23.70 -24.98
N LEU A 29 -19.65 -24.66 -25.31
CA LEU A 29 -20.39 -24.69 -26.58
C LEU A 29 -21.88 -24.33 -26.46
N ALA A 30 -22.35 -24.01 -25.26
CA ALA A 30 -23.69 -23.47 -25.00
C ALA A 30 -23.64 -21.97 -24.60
N ALA A 31 -22.54 -21.28 -24.91
CA ALA A 31 -22.36 -19.84 -24.74
C ALA A 31 -22.44 -19.07 -26.08
N GLY A 32 -22.98 -19.71 -27.11
CA GLY A 32 -23.31 -19.09 -28.40
C GLY A 32 -24.81 -19.15 -28.61
N LEU A 33 -25.42 -17.96 -28.81
CA LEU A 33 -26.82 -17.67 -29.15
C LEU A 33 -27.78 -17.47 -27.96
N GLY A 34 -28.09 -16.20 -27.69
CA GLY A 34 -29.29 -15.81 -26.93
C GLY A 34 -29.21 -14.45 -26.26
N ALA A 35 -29.41 -13.37 -27.03
CA ALA A 35 -29.63 -12.02 -26.51
C ALA A 35 -31.05 -11.86 -25.90
N PHE A 36 -31.22 -10.80 -25.07
CA PHE A 36 -32.48 -10.21 -24.54
C PHE A 36 -33.12 -11.01 -23.36
N ILE A 37 -33.49 -10.51 -22.16
CA ILE A 37 -34.08 -9.26 -21.57
C ILE A 37 -34.03 -9.42 -20.01
N PRO A 38 -34.28 -8.46 -19.08
CA PRO A 38 -34.17 -6.98 -19.04
C PRO A 38 -33.23 -6.45 -17.95
N ALA A 39 -32.78 -5.21 -18.14
CA ALA A 39 -32.36 -4.32 -17.07
C ALA A 39 -33.55 -3.98 -16.16
N ILE A 40 -33.55 -4.47 -14.92
CA ILE A 40 -34.38 -3.92 -13.84
C ILE A 40 -33.56 -3.93 -12.55
N GLY A 41 -33.30 -2.73 -12.02
CA GLY A 41 -33.01 -2.53 -10.59
C GLY A 41 -31.54 -2.50 -10.20
N GLY A 42 -30.92 -1.31 -10.30
CA GLY A 42 -29.70 -0.98 -9.56
C GLY A 42 -28.45 -0.83 -10.42
N CYS A 43 -28.46 0.07 -11.41
CA CYS A 43 -27.23 0.55 -12.03
C CYS A 43 -26.40 1.33 -11.01
N SER A 44 -25.62 0.63 -10.19
CA SER A 44 -24.33 1.16 -9.73
C SER A 44 -23.35 1.01 -10.89
N SER A 45 -23.59 1.72 -12.00
CA SER A 45 -22.60 1.79 -13.08
C SER A 45 -21.40 2.53 -12.51
N THR A 46 -20.33 1.79 -12.26
CA THR A 46 -19.03 2.39 -11.95
C THR A 46 -18.70 3.43 -13.02
N PRO A 47 -18.29 4.65 -12.65
CA PRO A 47 -18.08 5.73 -13.62
C PRO A 47 -17.04 5.34 -14.69
N SER A 48 -17.24 5.84 -15.91
CA SER A 48 -16.26 5.71 -16.99
C SER A 48 -14.97 6.48 -16.62
N VAL A 49 -13.85 6.13 -17.26
CA VAL A 49 -12.57 6.81 -17.00
C VAL A 49 -12.63 8.30 -17.36
N GLY A 50 -13.37 8.65 -18.42
CA GLY A 50 -13.68 10.04 -18.77
C GLY A 50 -14.50 10.78 -17.69
N ALA A 51 -15.51 10.13 -17.10
CA ALA A 51 -16.28 10.72 -16.00
C ALA A 51 -15.41 10.94 -14.74
N ILE A 52 -14.45 10.05 -14.47
CA ILE A 52 -13.46 10.22 -13.39
C ILE A 52 -12.59 11.45 -13.68
N ARG A 53 -12.09 11.62 -14.91
CA ARG A 53 -11.31 12.79 -15.32
C ARG A 53 -12.09 14.09 -15.12
N GLU A 54 -13.33 14.16 -15.57
CA GLU A 54 -14.18 15.35 -15.40
C GLU A 54 -14.43 15.66 -13.92
N ALA A 55 -14.73 14.64 -13.11
CA ALA A 55 -14.92 14.80 -11.67
C ALA A 55 -13.63 15.30 -10.98
N LEU A 56 -12.47 14.75 -11.33
CA LEU A 56 -11.17 15.21 -10.82
C LEU A 56 -10.89 16.66 -11.22
N GLN A 57 -11.19 17.06 -12.46
CA GLN A 57 -11.07 18.45 -12.89
C GLN A 57 -12.01 19.37 -12.11
N ALA A 58 -13.25 18.96 -11.87
CA ALA A 58 -14.20 19.72 -11.06
C ALA A 58 -13.70 19.88 -9.60
N LEU A 59 -13.20 18.81 -8.97
CA LEU A 59 -12.60 18.86 -7.63
C LEU A 59 -11.33 19.72 -7.57
N ARG A 60 -10.49 19.68 -8.62
CA ARG A 60 -9.30 20.54 -8.72
C ARG A 60 -9.68 22.02 -8.78
N ARG A 61 -10.76 22.37 -9.50
CA ARG A 61 -11.35 23.73 -9.49
C ARG A 61 -11.96 24.08 -8.12
N GLN A 62 -12.48 23.06 -7.44
CA GLN A 62 -12.93 23.01 -6.04
C GLN A 62 -11.86 23.43 -5.01
N ARG A 63 -10.59 23.18 -5.32
CA ARG A 63 -9.51 23.14 -4.33
C ARG A 63 -9.20 24.54 -3.79
N ILE A 64 -9.41 24.70 -2.50
CA ILE A 64 -8.93 25.84 -1.72
C ILE A 64 -7.59 25.45 -1.10
N ALA A 65 -6.53 26.19 -1.42
CA ALA A 65 -5.25 26.00 -0.75
C ALA A 65 -5.39 26.41 0.73
N PRO A 66 -4.89 25.61 1.69
CA PRO A 66 -4.83 26.07 3.07
C PRO A 66 -3.98 27.34 3.15
N PRO A 67 -4.31 28.27 4.08
CA PRO A 67 -3.46 29.43 4.29
C PRO A 67 -2.06 28.97 4.74
N PRO A 68 -0.99 29.68 4.35
CA PRO A 68 0.35 29.38 4.83
C PRO A 68 0.39 29.34 6.36
N PHE A 69 1.09 28.37 6.93
CA PHE A 69 1.27 28.31 8.37
C PHE A 69 2.39 29.29 8.78
N GLU A 70 2.03 30.37 9.46
CA GLU A 70 2.97 31.44 9.82
C GLU A 70 4.21 30.90 10.56
N GLY A 71 5.37 31.47 10.23
CA GLY A 71 6.66 31.06 10.77
C GLY A 71 7.19 29.72 10.24
N HIS A 72 6.45 29.05 9.35
CA HIS A 72 6.85 27.77 8.76
C HIS A 72 6.98 27.89 7.23
N ARG A 73 7.85 27.05 6.67
CA ARG A 73 8.00 26.88 5.23
C ARG A 73 7.45 25.51 4.85
N GLU A 74 6.58 25.49 3.86
CA GLU A 74 6.14 24.25 3.24
C GLU A 74 7.24 23.74 2.30
N PHE A 75 7.49 22.44 2.38
CA PHE A 75 8.38 21.74 1.46
C PHE A 75 7.60 20.69 0.70
N ARG A 76 7.80 20.62 -0.62
CA ARG A 76 7.27 19.53 -1.42
C ARG A 76 8.21 18.33 -1.31
N GLY A 77 7.69 17.14 -1.03
CA GLY A 77 8.52 15.95 -1.06
C GLY A 77 7.73 14.67 -1.06
N VAL A 78 8.47 13.57 -1.19
CA VAL A 78 7.96 12.21 -1.12
C VAL A 78 8.61 11.51 0.06
N VAL A 79 7.81 10.76 0.80
CA VAL A 79 8.25 9.78 1.79
C VAL A 79 7.73 8.43 1.36
N HIS A 80 8.45 7.37 1.73
CA HIS A 80 8.12 5.99 1.41
C HIS A 80 8.29 5.70 -0.09
N ALA A 81 9.56 5.58 -0.49
CA ALA A 81 9.96 5.27 -1.85
C ALA A 81 11.12 4.27 -1.81
N HIS A 82 11.07 3.29 -2.69
CA HIS A 82 12.03 2.19 -2.75
C HIS A 82 12.93 2.31 -3.98
N THR A 83 14.17 1.89 -3.79
CA THR A 83 15.22 1.81 -4.79
C THR A 83 15.55 0.36 -5.07
N GLU A 84 16.42 0.10 -6.05
CA GLU A 84 17.00 -1.21 -6.34
C GLU A 84 17.76 -1.88 -5.16
N LEU A 85 17.96 -1.19 -4.03
CA LEU A 85 18.45 -1.81 -2.80
C LEU A 85 17.36 -2.61 -2.08
N SER A 86 16.08 -2.28 -2.28
CA SER A 86 14.97 -3.12 -1.85
C SER A 86 14.81 -4.32 -2.77
N HIS A 87 14.50 -5.48 -2.19
CA HIS A 87 14.37 -6.74 -2.91
C HIS A 87 13.17 -6.79 -3.89
N ASP A 88 12.24 -5.85 -3.75
CA ASP A 88 10.98 -5.79 -4.47
C ASP A 88 10.83 -4.48 -5.26
N SER A 89 11.93 -3.78 -5.53
CA SER A 89 11.94 -2.59 -6.38
C SER A 89 12.96 -2.73 -7.50
N THR A 90 12.61 -2.18 -8.67
CA THR A 90 13.54 -2.06 -9.82
C THR A 90 13.95 -0.62 -10.08
N GLY A 91 13.55 0.31 -9.21
CA GLY A 91 13.80 1.74 -9.39
C GLY A 91 15.28 2.08 -9.25
N THR A 92 15.90 2.48 -10.34
CA THR A 92 17.30 2.92 -10.30
C THR A 92 17.42 4.29 -9.66
N VAL A 93 18.58 4.58 -9.08
CA VAL A 93 18.90 5.91 -8.53
C VAL A 93 18.67 7.03 -9.55
N GLU A 94 19.05 6.79 -10.81
CA GLU A 94 18.93 7.79 -11.88
C GLU A 94 17.45 8.11 -12.19
N GLU A 95 16.62 7.09 -12.35
CA GLU A 95 15.18 7.25 -12.61
C GLU A 95 14.48 8.00 -11.48
N ILE A 96 14.79 7.63 -10.23
CA ILE A 96 14.19 8.25 -9.05
C ILE A 96 14.59 9.73 -8.94
N LEU A 97 15.86 10.07 -9.16
CA LEU A 97 16.31 11.46 -9.12
C LEU A 97 15.73 12.28 -10.28
N LYS A 98 15.60 11.69 -11.47
CA LYS A 98 14.93 12.32 -12.62
C LYS A 98 13.45 12.59 -12.30
N ALA A 99 12.75 11.61 -11.74
CA ALA A 99 11.35 11.74 -11.31
C ALA A 99 11.17 12.84 -10.26
N ALA A 100 12.04 12.86 -9.24
CA ALA A 100 12.04 13.89 -8.21
C ALA A 100 12.24 15.31 -8.80
N GLY A 101 13.13 15.44 -9.79
CA GLY A 101 13.33 16.67 -10.53
C GLY A 101 12.08 17.11 -11.30
N SER A 102 11.47 16.21 -12.08
CA SER A 102 10.24 16.47 -12.84
C SER A 102 9.06 16.86 -11.93
N ALA A 103 8.94 16.22 -10.76
CA ALA A 103 7.92 16.52 -9.76
C ALA A 103 8.22 17.78 -8.91
N LYS A 104 9.41 18.38 -9.08
CA LYS A 104 9.92 19.54 -8.34
C LYS A 104 9.97 19.30 -6.83
N LEU A 105 10.43 18.12 -6.43
CA LEU A 105 10.59 17.78 -5.02
C LEU A 105 11.75 18.57 -4.41
N GLU A 106 11.55 19.03 -3.18
CA GLU A 106 12.57 19.65 -2.33
C GLU A 106 13.16 18.63 -1.35
N PHE A 107 12.44 17.56 -1.05
CA PHE A 107 12.99 16.41 -0.34
C PHE A 107 12.45 15.07 -0.87
N LEU A 108 13.25 14.02 -0.68
CA LEU A 108 12.92 12.62 -0.96
C LEU A 108 13.42 11.77 0.20
N VAL A 109 12.57 10.94 0.79
CA VAL A 109 12.98 9.94 1.77
C VAL A 109 12.85 8.56 1.15
N THR A 110 13.98 7.90 0.88
CA THR A 110 13.96 6.50 0.47
C THR A 110 13.84 5.62 1.70
N THR A 111 13.15 4.48 1.60
CA THR A 111 12.87 3.60 2.74
C THR A 111 12.93 2.15 2.31
N ASP A 112 14.02 1.76 1.66
CA ASP A 112 14.22 0.37 1.21
C ASP A 112 14.01 -0.64 2.34
N HIS A 113 13.50 -1.83 1.99
CA HIS A 113 13.43 -2.94 2.94
C HIS A 113 14.81 -3.27 3.52
N TYR A 114 14.86 -3.47 4.84
CA TYR A 114 16.11 -3.60 5.59
C TYR A 114 17.14 -4.55 4.96
N THR A 115 18.29 -3.97 4.60
CA THR A 115 19.53 -4.68 4.28
C THR A 115 20.72 -3.85 4.77
N PRO A 116 21.80 -4.47 5.29
CA PRO A 116 23.00 -3.73 5.71
C PRO A 116 23.59 -2.83 4.60
N ARG A 117 23.38 -3.18 3.33
CA ARG A 117 23.84 -2.41 2.16
C ARG A 117 23.27 -0.99 2.12
N ILE A 118 22.09 -0.74 2.70
CA ILE A 118 21.50 0.60 2.78
C ILE A 118 22.48 1.58 3.45
N PHE A 119 23.23 1.13 4.46
CA PHE A 119 24.12 2.01 5.20
C PHE A 119 25.40 2.40 4.45
N THR A 120 25.76 1.66 3.40
CA THR A 120 26.96 1.88 2.58
C THR A 120 26.65 2.39 1.17
N GLU A 121 25.53 1.97 0.60
CA GLU A 121 25.15 2.21 -0.80
C GLU A 121 23.90 3.10 -0.93
N GLY A 122 23.11 3.22 0.14
CA GLY A 122 21.86 3.98 0.14
C GLY A 122 22.06 5.47 -0.12
N LEU A 123 21.13 6.04 -0.89
CA LEU A 123 21.08 7.45 -1.21
C LEU A 123 20.90 8.31 0.05
N ASP A 124 21.82 9.24 0.29
CA ASP A 124 21.68 10.23 1.35
C ASP A 124 22.33 11.57 0.95
N GLY A 125 21.85 12.65 1.56
CA GLY A 125 22.42 13.98 1.42
C GLY A 125 21.82 14.83 0.28
N ARG A 126 22.40 16.03 0.10
CA ARG A 126 21.87 17.05 -0.79
C ARG A 126 22.30 16.83 -2.25
N ARG A 127 21.33 16.91 -3.17
CA ARG A 127 21.49 16.82 -4.62
C ARG A 127 20.92 18.08 -5.27
N GLY A 128 21.73 19.14 -5.33
CA GLY A 128 21.26 20.47 -5.73
C GLY A 128 20.21 21.01 -4.75
N SER A 129 19.00 21.30 -5.26
CA SER A 129 17.88 21.77 -4.43
C SER A 129 17.22 20.64 -3.63
N LEU A 130 17.32 19.39 -4.08
CA LEU A 130 16.71 18.21 -3.45
C LEU A 130 17.54 17.75 -2.24
N LEU A 131 16.89 17.56 -1.09
CA LEU A 131 17.45 16.82 0.04
C LEU A 131 17.00 15.36 -0.06
N VAL A 132 17.93 14.44 -0.24
CA VAL A 132 17.63 13.01 -0.11
C VAL A 132 17.97 12.59 1.31
N VAL A 133 17.05 11.87 1.95
CA VAL A 133 17.22 11.33 3.29
C VAL A 133 17.11 9.82 3.20
N ARG A 134 18.15 9.13 3.65
CA ARG A 134 18.11 7.69 3.79
C ARG A 134 17.23 7.29 4.98
N GLY A 135 16.17 6.55 4.71
CA GLY A 135 15.39 5.80 5.67
C GLY A 135 15.54 4.30 5.45
N VAL A 136 14.83 3.52 6.27
CA VAL A 136 14.77 2.06 6.16
C VAL A 136 13.37 1.60 6.51
N GLU A 137 12.79 0.69 5.74
CA GLU A 137 11.55 0.02 6.11
C GLU A 137 11.87 -1.32 6.79
N ILE A 138 11.38 -1.49 8.03
CA ILE A 138 11.63 -2.67 8.85
C ILE A 138 10.29 -3.36 9.16
N PRO A 139 10.12 -4.65 8.84
CA PRO A 139 8.85 -5.35 9.05
C PRO A 139 8.50 -5.49 10.53
N LEU A 140 7.24 -5.20 10.88
CA LEU A 140 6.64 -5.37 12.21
C LEU A 140 5.75 -6.63 12.31
N GLY A 141 5.83 -7.51 11.31
CA GLY A 141 5.03 -8.73 11.20
C GLY A 141 3.79 -8.55 10.32
N CYS A 142 3.03 -9.63 10.18
CA CYS A 142 1.83 -9.62 9.33
C CYS A 142 0.66 -10.34 9.99
N THR A 143 -0.53 -9.79 9.82
CA THR A 143 -1.80 -10.45 10.10
C THR A 143 -2.27 -11.26 8.88
N ARG A 144 -2.91 -12.40 9.14
CA ARG A 144 -3.68 -13.13 8.13
C ARG A 144 -5.17 -12.88 8.36
N GLN A 145 -5.87 -12.38 7.33
CA GLN A 145 -7.33 -12.37 7.28
C GLN A 145 -7.80 -13.40 6.25
N GLY A 146 -8.28 -14.55 6.73
CA GLY A 146 -8.69 -15.66 5.87
C GLY A 146 -7.54 -16.32 5.10
N ALA A 147 -7.88 -17.18 4.14
CA ALA A 147 -6.92 -18.03 3.43
C ALA A 147 -5.98 -17.25 2.49
N LEU A 148 -6.35 -16.02 2.12
CA LEU A 148 -5.74 -15.35 0.98
C LEU A 148 -5.26 -13.93 1.26
N THR A 149 -5.67 -13.25 2.34
CA THR A 149 -5.23 -11.87 2.62
C THR A 149 -4.19 -11.84 3.74
N ARG A 150 -3.06 -11.21 3.46
CA ARG A 150 -1.96 -10.96 4.39
C ARG A 150 -1.74 -9.45 4.42
N ARG A 151 -1.84 -8.85 5.60
CA ARG A 151 -1.48 -7.44 5.82
C ARG A 151 -0.24 -7.41 6.67
N CYS A 152 0.83 -6.89 6.11
CA CYS A 152 2.05 -6.65 6.85
C CYS A 152 2.01 -5.23 7.40
N ALA A 153 2.64 -5.01 8.56
CA ALA A 153 2.98 -3.69 9.06
C ALA A 153 4.50 -3.52 8.98
N SER A 154 4.97 -2.29 8.90
CA SER A 154 6.39 -1.96 9.03
C SER A 154 6.58 -0.66 9.81
N VAL A 155 7.83 -0.37 10.13
CA VAL A 155 8.26 0.93 10.62
C VAL A 155 9.23 1.54 9.60
N LEU A 156 8.94 2.76 9.18
CA LEU A 156 9.86 3.63 8.47
C LEU A 156 10.77 4.28 9.50
N ALA A 157 12.03 3.84 9.51
CA ALA A 157 13.09 4.40 10.33
C ALA A 157 13.78 5.53 9.56
N ILE A 158 13.41 6.78 9.83
CA ILE A 158 13.96 7.95 9.14
C ILE A 158 15.11 8.55 9.96
N GLY A 159 16.28 8.71 9.34
CA GLY A 159 17.47 9.23 10.03
C GLY A 159 18.24 8.19 10.84
N LEU A 160 18.06 6.90 10.53
CA LEU A 160 18.84 5.80 11.13
C LEU A 160 20.30 5.87 10.66
N ARG A 161 21.24 5.93 11.62
CA ARG A 161 22.65 6.25 11.35
C ARG A 161 23.50 5.01 11.08
N GLY A 162 23.15 3.89 11.67
CA GLY A 162 23.88 2.63 11.55
C GLY A 162 22.96 1.41 11.61
N PRO A 163 23.48 0.25 11.18
CA PRO A 163 22.70 -0.98 11.10
C PRO A 163 22.21 -1.43 12.48
N LEU A 164 21.05 -2.08 12.46
CA LEU A 164 20.51 -2.82 13.61
C LEU A 164 20.70 -4.32 13.37
N VAL A 165 20.78 -5.09 14.45
CA VAL A 165 20.97 -6.53 14.34
C VAL A 165 19.61 -7.20 14.57
N PRO A 166 19.00 -7.83 13.55
CA PRO A 166 17.82 -8.66 13.77
C PRO A 166 18.22 -9.89 14.61
N GLY A 167 17.23 -10.50 15.23
CA GLY A 167 17.40 -11.77 15.93
C GLY A 167 17.72 -12.93 14.99
N PRO A 168 17.81 -14.16 15.54
CA PRO A 168 17.94 -15.37 14.74
C PRO A 168 16.88 -15.42 13.64
N ASP A 169 17.25 -15.94 12.47
CA ASP A 169 16.36 -16.08 11.31
C ASP A 169 15.81 -14.76 10.72
N GLY A 170 16.36 -13.61 11.11
CA GLY A 170 15.97 -12.30 10.58
C GLY A 170 14.73 -11.71 11.25
N GLU A 171 14.26 -12.30 12.35
CA GLU A 171 13.12 -11.79 13.11
C GLU A 171 13.50 -10.57 13.97
N TRP A 172 12.56 -9.64 14.13
CA TRP A 172 12.78 -8.44 14.96
C TRP A 172 12.15 -8.62 16.33
N ASP A 173 12.96 -8.53 17.38
CA ASP A 173 12.46 -8.17 18.70
C ASP A 173 12.02 -6.70 18.63
N LEU A 174 10.72 -6.46 18.76
CA LEU A 174 10.16 -5.14 18.54
C LEU A 174 10.56 -4.15 19.65
N ASP A 175 10.72 -4.60 20.90
CA ASP A 175 11.15 -3.70 21.98
C ASP A 175 12.62 -3.27 21.78
N GLU A 176 13.50 -4.19 21.42
CA GLU A 176 14.90 -3.86 21.08
C GLU A 176 15.00 -3.07 19.77
N LEU A 177 14.14 -3.33 18.78
CA LEU A 177 14.04 -2.53 17.56
C LEU A 177 13.71 -1.06 17.88
N PHE A 178 12.58 -0.79 18.55
CA PHE A 178 12.19 0.58 18.86
C PHE A 178 13.20 1.29 19.79
N LYS A 179 13.84 0.54 20.70
CA LYS A 179 14.94 1.06 21.53
C LYS A 179 16.17 1.41 20.69
N GLY A 180 16.52 0.59 19.70
CA GLY A 180 17.59 0.85 18.73
C GLY A 180 17.31 2.06 17.84
N LEU A 181 16.08 2.22 17.37
CA LEU A 181 15.66 3.41 16.63
C LEU A 181 15.82 4.68 17.48
N ARG A 182 15.30 4.66 18.71
CA ARG A 182 15.39 5.82 19.63
C ARG A 182 16.82 6.13 20.04
N SER A 183 17.67 5.14 20.29
CA SER A 183 19.06 5.38 20.71
C SER A 183 19.90 6.07 19.62
N GLN A 184 19.53 5.87 18.36
CA GLN A 184 20.14 6.55 17.22
C GLN A 184 19.49 7.90 16.88
N GLY A 185 18.37 8.24 17.53
CA GLY A 185 17.58 9.44 17.24
C GLY A 185 16.80 9.37 15.92
N ALA A 186 16.52 8.16 15.43
CA ALA A 186 15.70 7.95 14.24
C ALA A 186 14.22 8.16 14.57
N LEU A 187 13.48 8.78 13.64
CA LEU A 187 12.03 8.82 13.71
C LEU A 187 11.47 7.44 13.35
N ALA A 188 10.49 6.98 14.12
CA ALA A 188 9.82 5.71 13.89
C ALA A 188 8.37 5.95 13.43
N ILE A 189 8.11 5.82 12.13
CA ILE A 189 6.76 6.01 11.56
C ILE A 189 6.17 4.66 11.20
N ILE A 190 5.01 4.30 11.73
CA ILE A 190 4.36 3.03 11.39
C ILE A 190 3.71 3.14 10.01
N ALA A 191 4.19 2.35 9.06
CA ALA A 191 3.63 2.18 7.73
C ALA A 191 2.65 0.99 7.69
N HIS A 192 1.71 1.03 6.73
CA HIS A 192 0.60 0.06 6.60
C HIS A 192 0.04 -0.42 7.96
N PRO A 193 -0.40 0.52 8.83
CA PRO A 193 -0.63 0.29 10.26
C PRO A 193 -1.69 -0.76 10.61
N ARG A 194 -2.57 -1.10 9.65
CA ARG A 194 -3.61 -2.12 9.79
C ARG A 194 -3.03 -3.54 9.88
N GLY A 195 -1.80 -3.75 9.42
CA GLY A 195 -1.08 -5.02 9.56
C GLY A 195 -0.50 -5.26 10.95
N LEU A 196 -0.51 -4.25 11.84
CA LEU A 196 0.21 -4.30 13.10
C LEU A 196 -0.50 -5.21 14.11
N LEU A 197 0.17 -6.30 14.47
CA LEU A 197 -0.35 -7.33 15.37
C LEU A 197 -0.62 -6.78 16.79
N ASN A 198 0.34 -6.03 17.33
CA ASN A 198 0.25 -5.48 18.68
C ASN A 198 0.22 -3.95 18.64
N GLN A 199 -0.99 -3.40 18.80
CA GLN A 199 -1.26 -1.96 18.78
C GLN A 199 -0.56 -1.19 19.93
N SER A 200 -0.04 -1.87 20.97
CA SER A 200 0.71 -1.18 22.02
C SER A 200 2.02 -0.56 21.53
N TYR A 201 2.57 -1.00 20.38
CA TYR A 201 3.79 -0.43 19.80
C TYR A 201 3.60 0.99 19.25
N PHE A 202 2.36 1.43 19.00
CA PHE A 202 2.09 2.84 18.69
C PHE A 202 2.57 3.80 19.79
N ARG A 203 2.76 3.33 21.03
CA ARG A 203 3.31 4.15 22.12
C ARG A 203 4.76 4.58 21.88
N TYR A 204 5.48 3.85 21.03
CA TYR A 204 6.89 4.11 20.71
C TYR A 204 7.10 4.78 19.36
N ALA A 205 6.07 4.84 18.52
CA ALA A 205 6.12 5.51 17.23
C ALA A 205 6.07 7.03 17.39
N ASP A 206 6.62 7.74 16.41
CA ASP A 206 6.53 9.20 16.26
C ASP A 206 5.41 9.62 15.30
N GLY A 207 4.90 8.68 14.51
CA GLY A 207 3.80 8.89 13.59
C GLY A 207 3.25 7.60 12.97
N LEU A 208 2.31 7.77 12.05
CA LEU A 208 1.74 6.70 11.25
C LEU A 208 1.45 7.18 9.81
N GLU A 209 1.40 6.24 8.87
CA GLU A 209 0.89 6.51 7.52
C GLU A 209 -0.63 6.60 7.48
N ILE A 210 -1.14 7.83 7.38
CA ILE A 210 -2.57 8.11 7.28
C ILE A 210 -3.14 7.79 5.89
N CYS A 211 -2.28 7.71 4.89
CA CYS A 211 -2.61 7.28 3.53
C CYS A 211 -1.42 6.49 2.97
N ASP A 212 -1.72 5.30 2.45
CA ASP A 212 -0.77 4.41 1.76
C ASP A 212 -1.47 3.91 0.50
N LEU A 213 -0.86 4.23 -0.65
CA LEU A 213 -1.41 3.95 -1.97
C LEU A 213 -1.29 2.45 -2.34
N ALA A 214 -0.20 1.79 -1.98
CA ALA A 214 0.07 0.40 -2.37
C ALA A 214 -0.83 -0.59 -1.62
N ASP A 215 -1.09 -0.31 -0.35
CA ASP A 215 -1.93 -1.14 0.51
C ASP A 215 -3.40 -1.15 0.03
N THR A 216 -3.86 -0.02 -0.52
CA THR A 216 -5.22 0.13 -1.05
C THR A 216 -5.45 -0.71 -2.31
N VAL A 217 -4.43 -0.85 -3.17
CA VAL A 217 -4.50 -1.73 -4.35
C VAL A 217 -4.59 -3.20 -3.93
N ARG A 218 -3.82 -3.61 -2.92
CA ARG A 218 -3.73 -5.00 -2.46
C ARG A 218 -5.05 -5.51 -1.86
N ASP A 219 -5.85 -4.63 -1.28
CA ASP A 219 -7.18 -4.95 -0.72
C ASP A 219 -8.29 -5.10 -1.79
N ARG A 220 -8.16 -4.51 -3.00
CA ARG A 220 -9.22 -4.46 -4.04
C ARG A 220 -9.16 -5.55 -5.11
N ARG A 221 -9.22 -6.82 -4.70
CA ARG A 221 -9.14 -7.99 -5.61
C ARG A 221 -10.26 -8.09 -6.65
N VAL A 222 -11.44 -7.54 -6.35
CA VAL A 222 -12.63 -7.67 -7.21
C VAL A 222 -12.54 -6.80 -8.47
N ASP A 223 -11.69 -5.78 -8.46
CA ASP A 223 -11.53 -4.84 -9.58
C ASP A 223 -10.32 -5.12 -10.47
N VAL A 224 -9.49 -6.12 -10.12
CA VAL A 224 -8.26 -6.46 -10.88
C VAL A 224 -8.56 -6.81 -12.34
N PRO A 225 -9.52 -7.68 -12.71
CA PRO A 225 -9.81 -7.97 -14.12
C PRO A 225 -10.28 -6.74 -14.90
N ARG A 226 -11.04 -5.84 -14.25
CA ARG A 226 -11.53 -4.60 -14.88
C ARG A 226 -10.42 -3.58 -15.04
N PHE A 227 -9.55 -3.46 -14.04
CA PHE A 227 -8.33 -2.66 -14.14
C PHE A 227 -7.46 -3.15 -15.29
N LEU A 228 -7.22 -4.45 -15.41
CA LEU A 228 -6.43 -5.01 -16.51
C LEU A 228 -7.03 -4.67 -17.88
N LEU A 229 -8.36 -4.71 -18.01
CA LEU A 229 -9.06 -4.29 -19.24
C LEU A 229 -8.87 -2.80 -19.54
N LYS A 230 -9.10 -1.93 -18.54
CA LYS A 230 -8.90 -0.47 -18.70
C LYS A 230 -7.45 -0.11 -18.96
N PHE A 231 -6.52 -0.76 -18.27
CA PHE A 231 -5.08 -0.63 -18.48
C PHE A 231 -4.69 -1.04 -19.91
N PHE A 232 -5.32 -2.07 -20.47
CA PHE A 232 -5.05 -2.46 -21.86
C PHE A 232 -5.63 -1.47 -22.88
N MET A 233 -6.85 -0.96 -22.64
CA MET A 233 -7.57 -0.15 -23.63
C MET A 233 -7.22 1.34 -23.59
N ASP A 234 -7.03 1.90 -22.39
CA ASP A 234 -7.10 3.34 -22.15
C ASP A 234 -5.84 3.90 -21.44
N TYR A 235 -4.83 3.07 -21.12
CA TYR A 235 -3.68 3.50 -20.30
C TYR A 235 -2.90 4.66 -20.90
N ASP A 236 -2.63 4.65 -22.20
CA ASP A 236 -1.79 5.68 -22.84
C ASP A 236 -2.44 7.08 -22.77
N GLU A 237 -3.77 7.16 -22.58
CA GLU A 237 -4.50 8.42 -22.44
C GLU A 237 -4.92 8.72 -20.98
N TYR A 238 -5.12 7.71 -20.12
CA TYR A 238 -5.75 7.84 -18.80
C TYR A 238 -5.00 7.17 -17.64
N GLN A 239 -3.67 7.26 -17.62
CA GLN A 239 -2.80 6.65 -16.59
C GLN A 239 -3.26 6.98 -15.15
N ASP A 240 -3.37 8.28 -14.84
CA ASP A 240 -3.76 8.78 -13.52
C ASP A 240 -5.15 8.27 -13.12
N GLU A 241 -6.14 8.38 -14.00
CA GLU A 241 -7.53 8.05 -13.66
C GLU A 241 -7.73 6.55 -13.41
N ILE A 242 -7.04 5.70 -14.18
CA ILE A 242 -7.09 4.25 -14.01
C ILE A 242 -6.46 3.86 -12.67
N LEU A 243 -5.29 4.42 -12.35
CA LEU A 243 -4.60 4.17 -11.08
C LEU A 243 -5.37 4.73 -9.88
N LEU A 244 -5.84 5.99 -9.93
CA LEU A 244 -6.59 6.62 -8.84
C LEU A 244 -7.88 5.86 -8.51
N SER A 245 -8.55 5.27 -9.51
CA SER A 245 -9.76 4.47 -9.28
C SER A 245 -9.50 3.20 -8.46
N LEU A 246 -8.28 2.65 -8.53
CA LEU A 246 -7.84 1.53 -7.70
C LEU A 246 -7.32 1.97 -6.33
N ILE A 247 -6.65 3.11 -6.29
CA ILE A 247 -5.75 3.48 -5.19
C ILE A 247 -6.42 4.42 -4.17
N VAL A 248 -7.36 5.27 -4.61
CA VAL A 248 -7.88 6.33 -3.74
C VAL A 248 -9.08 5.83 -2.94
N GLU A 249 -8.80 5.52 -1.67
CA GLU A 249 -9.82 5.35 -0.64
C GLU A 249 -9.53 6.30 0.52
N ARG A 250 -10.58 6.87 1.12
CA ARG A 250 -10.41 7.59 2.38
C ARG A 250 -10.10 6.57 3.47
N SER A 251 -8.86 6.57 3.96
CA SER A 251 -8.42 5.68 5.03
C SER A 251 -8.99 6.11 6.39
N ASN A 252 -10.29 5.86 6.59
CA ASN A 252 -11.02 6.31 7.78
C ASN A 252 -10.41 5.78 9.08
N TRP A 253 -9.97 4.52 9.12
CA TRP A 253 -9.36 3.95 10.31
C TRP A 253 -8.01 4.63 10.64
N ASN A 254 -7.13 4.82 9.65
CA ASN A 254 -5.83 5.46 9.89
C ASN A 254 -6.01 6.91 10.37
N LEU A 255 -6.97 7.64 9.79
CA LEU A 255 -7.31 9.01 10.20
C LEU A 255 -7.86 9.07 11.63
N VAL A 256 -8.73 8.14 12.02
CA VAL A 256 -9.27 8.07 13.39
C VAL A 256 -8.16 7.79 14.42
N GLU A 257 -7.25 6.87 14.11
CA GLU A 257 -6.11 6.60 15.00
C GLU A 257 -5.16 7.80 15.09
N TRP A 258 -4.89 8.48 13.96
CA TRP A 258 -4.08 9.69 13.95
C TRP A 258 -4.72 10.82 14.78
N ASP A 259 -6.03 11.04 14.65
CA ASP A 259 -6.79 11.98 15.47
C ASP A 259 -6.73 11.62 16.97
N ARG A 260 -6.72 10.32 17.30
CA ARG A 260 -6.60 9.84 18.69
C ARG A 260 -5.24 10.22 19.28
N PHE A 261 -4.15 10.02 18.55
CA PHE A 261 -2.80 10.32 19.06
C PHE A 261 -2.51 11.81 19.12
N THR A 262 -2.91 12.57 18.10
CA THR A 262 -2.66 14.03 18.03
C THR A 262 -3.35 14.81 19.15
N LYS A 263 -4.43 14.29 19.73
CA LYS A 263 -5.07 14.84 20.94
C LYS A 263 -4.21 14.77 22.20
N THR A 264 -3.23 13.88 22.25
CA THR A 264 -2.46 13.58 23.48
C THR A 264 -0.98 13.92 23.35
N ARG A 265 -0.43 13.92 22.14
CA ARG A 265 0.97 14.22 21.86
C ARG A 265 1.17 14.64 20.41
N ARG A 266 2.34 15.21 20.11
CA ARG A 266 2.76 15.39 18.72
C ARG A 266 2.86 14.02 18.06
N PHE A 267 2.19 13.87 16.92
CA PHE A 267 2.16 12.61 16.19
C PHE A 267 2.07 12.90 14.69
N ILE A 268 3.06 12.43 13.94
CA ILE A 268 3.20 12.72 12.51
C ILE A 268 2.19 11.89 11.72
N GLY A 269 1.49 12.52 10.78
CA GLY A 269 0.68 11.84 9.78
C GLY A 269 1.39 11.91 8.45
N LEU A 270 1.74 10.76 7.87
CA LEU A 270 2.36 10.69 6.54
C LEU A 270 1.35 10.20 5.50
N ALA A 271 1.39 10.81 4.32
CA ALA A 271 0.80 10.24 3.11
C ALA A 271 1.96 9.63 2.30
N GLY A 272 2.17 8.33 2.47
CA GLY A 272 3.23 7.58 1.80
C GLY A 272 2.79 7.15 0.41
N ASN A 273 3.70 7.29 -0.56
CA ASN A 273 3.46 6.77 -1.91
C ASN A 273 3.65 5.25 -1.97
N ASP A 274 4.55 4.73 -1.13
CA ASP A 274 5.05 3.35 -1.16
C ASP A 274 5.47 2.93 -2.59
N ALA A 275 6.26 3.80 -3.22
CA ALA A 275 6.63 3.65 -4.63
C ALA A 275 7.72 2.59 -4.80
N HIS A 276 7.47 1.59 -5.66
CA HIS A 276 8.38 0.47 -5.85
C HIS A 276 8.90 0.31 -7.30
N GLN A 277 8.18 0.78 -8.32
CA GLN A 277 8.45 0.41 -9.71
C GLN A 277 8.52 -1.13 -9.85
N ASN A 278 7.46 -1.81 -9.41
CA ASN A 278 7.39 -3.27 -9.42
C ASN A 278 6.09 -3.83 -10.02
N LEU A 279 5.20 -2.97 -10.49
CA LEU A 279 3.96 -3.35 -11.14
C LEU A 279 4.16 -3.38 -12.66
N SER A 280 4.44 -4.56 -13.20
CA SER A 280 4.43 -4.79 -14.65
C SER A 280 3.15 -5.52 -15.08
N VAL A 281 2.45 -4.96 -16.08
CA VAL A 281 1.22 -5.53 -16.64
C VAL A 281 1.42 -5.74 -18.13
N PHE A 282 1.40 -7.01 -18.57
CA PHE A 282 1.65 -7.41 -19.96
C PHE A 282 2.95 -6.84 -20.57
N GLY A 283 4.02 -6.73 -19.76
CA GLY A 283 5.31 -6.20 -20.18
C GLY A 283 5.39 -4.67 -20.21
N ARG A 284 4.33 -3.95 -19.83
CA ARG A 284 4.36 -2.50 -19.61
C ARG A 284 4.52 -2.21 -18.12
N GLN A 285 5.42 -1.30 -17.77
CA GLN A 285 5.54 -0.80 -16.41
C GLN A 285 4.34 0.11 -16.11
N ALA A 286 3.57 -0.22 -15.06
CA ALA A 286 2.38 0.54 -14.67
C ALA A 286 2.70 1.66 -13.67
N ASP A 287 3.78 1.51 -12.91
CA ASP A 287 4.26 2.42 -11.86
C ASP A 287 5.71 2.89 -12.07
N PRO A 288 6.08 3.39 -13.26
CA PRO A 288 7.45 3.88 -13.48
C PRO A 288 7.72 5.13 -12.65
N TYR A 289 8.95 5.28 -12.15
CA TYR A 289 9.41 6.54 -11.59
C TYR A 289 9.52 7.61 -12.67
N ALA A 290 10.10 7.25 -13.82
CA ALA A 290 10.19 8.13 -14.96
C ALA A 290 8.87 8.17 -15.73
N LEU A 291 8.28 9.36 -15.83
CA LEU A 291 7.20 9.69 -16.77
C LEU A 291 7.74 9.83 -18.19
#